data_AF-A0A3P8N8S5-F1
#
_entry.id   AF-A0A3P8N8S5-F1
#
_cell.length_a   1.000
_cell.length_b   1.000
_cell.length_c   1.000
_cell.angle_alpha   90.00
_cell.angle_beta   90.00
_cell.angle_gamma   90.00
#
_symmetry.space_group_name_H-M   'P 1'
#
loop_
_entity.id
_entity.type
_entity.pdbx_description
1 polymer ?
#
loop_
_entity_poly.entity_id
_entity_poly.type
_entity_poly.pdbx_seq_one_letter_code
_entity_poly.pdbx_strand_id
1 'polypeptide(L)'
;TNTGFPPRIPITQCGTQRRSSIDGRRNSFYSNGFCSHTAEDETNPWWRVDLQRSFTITAVKVTNRGDCCAERLDGAEIRIGNSLENNGNNNPRCASISHINAGKTYTYRCDGGSMEGRFVNVFLPGQKKTLTLCEVEVYAAPAGRGLSDWI
;
A
#
# COMPACT_ATOMS: atom_id res chain seq x y z
N THR A 1 25.22 -11.05 19.02
CA THR A 1 24.94 -10.24 17.82
C THR A 1 23.50 -10.48 17.39
N ASN A 2 22.54 -9.90 18.11
CA ASN A 2 21.12 -10.06 17.83
C ASN A 2 20.63 -8.86 17.03
N THR A 3 20.36 -9.05 15.74
CA THR A 3 19.64 -8.10 14.90
C THR A 3 18.16 -8.14 15.30
N GLY A 4 17.84 -7.44 16.39
CA GLY A 4 16.49 -7.28 16.91
C GLY A 4 15.63 -6.43 15.97
N PHE A 5 15.07 -7.06 14.95
CA PHE A 5 13.97 -6.47 14.19
C PHE A 5 12.73 -6.41 15.11
N PRO A 6 12.08 -5.24 15.28
CA PRO A 6 10.88 -5.13 16.10
C PRO A 6 9.73 -5.96 15.49
N PRO A 7 8.72 -6.34 16.29
CA PRO A 7 7.63 -7.21 15.85
C PRO A 7 6.89 -6.60 14.65
N ARG A 8 7.18 -7.15 13.47
CA ARG A 8 6.52 -6.84 12.20
C ARG A 8 5.12 -7.44 12.26
N ILE A 9 4.09 -6.60 12.42
CA ILE A 9 2.71 -7.03 12.20
C ILE A 9 2.39 -6.71 10.73
N PRO A 10 2.46 -7.66 9.79
CA PRO A 10 1.78 -7.49 8.52
C PRO A 10 0.28 -7.41 8.83
N ILE A 11 -0.29 -6.21 8.82
CA ILE A 11 -1.74 -6.04 9.01
C ILE A 11 -2.41 -6.38 7.68
N THR A 12 -2.65 -7.67 7.49
CA THR A 12 -3.47 -8.21 6.40
C THR A 12 -4.91 -8.24 6.90
N GLN A 13 -5.63 -7.11 6.84
CA GLN A 13 -6.95 -7.04 7.47
C GLN A 13 -8.03 -7.74 6.61
N CYS A 14 -8.53 -8.84 7.17
CA CYS A 14 -9.69 -9.59 6.73
C CYS A 14 -11.00 -8.78 6.89
N GLY A 15 -11.43 -8.08 5.83
CA GLY A 15 -12.76 -7.44 5.71
C GLY A 15 -13.41 -7.77 4.36
N THR A 16 -14.74 -7.82 4.28
CA THR A 16 -15.50 -8.44 3.18
C THR A 16 -15.57 -7.61 1.88
N GLN A 17 -15.38 -8.33 0.76
CA GLN A 17 -15.63 -8.02 -0.66
C GLN A 17 -14.46 -7.45 -1.52
N ARG A 18 -14.02 -8.31 -2.47
CA ARG A 18 -12.81 -8.30 -3.34
C ARG A 18 -11.45 -8.33 -2.61
N ARG A 19 -11.23 -9.45 -1.93
CA ARG A 19 -9.96 -9.82 -1.29
C ARG A 19 -9.01 -10.53 -2.26
N SER A 20 -8.09 -9.78 -2.85
CA SER A 20 -6.94 -10.38 -3.51
C SER A 20 -5.63 -9.71 -3.16
N SER A 21 -5.62 -8.37 -3.01
CA SER A 21 -4.40 -7.62 -2.70
C SER A 21 -4.02 -7.54 -1.20
N ILE A 22 -4.64 -8.36 -0.36
CA ILE A 22 -4.45 -8.40 1.10
C ILE A 22 -4.62 -9.85 1.56
N ASP A 23 -4.11 -10.83 0.83
CA ASP A 23 -4.27 -12.25 1.18
C ASP A 23 -2.96 -12.89 1.70
N GLY A 24 -1.88 -12.12 1.74
CA GLY A 24 -0.56 -12.60 2.15
C GLY A 24 0.14 -13.48 1.11
N ARG A 25 -0.39 -13.57 -0.13
CA ARG A 25 0.15 -14.43 -1.20
C ARG A 25 0.72 -13.57 -2.33
N ARG A 26 2.03 -13.68 -2.54
CA ARG A 26 2.78 -12.93 -3.58
C ARG A 26 2.60 -13.47 -5.00
N ASN A 27 1.44 -14.04 -5.31
CA ASN A 27 1.24 -14.69 -6.60
C ASN A 27 0.81 -13.65 -7.64
N SER A 28 1.70 -13.33 -8.57
CA SER A 28 1.56 -12.18 -9.48
C SER A 28 0.78 -12.45 -10.77
N PHE A 29 0.03 -13.55 -10.85
CA PHE A 29 -0.72 -13.94 -12.06
C PHE A 29 -2.20 -13.54 -11.95
N TYR A 30 -2.65 -12.59 -12.78
CA TYR A 30 -4.05 -12.16 -12.87
C TYR A 30 -5.03 -13.30 -13.24
N SER A 31 -4.61 -14.25 -14.07
CA SER A 31 -5.41 -15.42 -14.48
C SER A 31 -5.82 -16.36 -13.34
N ASN A 32 -5.18 -16.25 -12.17
CA ASN A 32 -5.50 -17.05 -10.99
C ASN A 32 -6.37 -16.31 -9.96
N GLY A 33 -6.84 -15.09 -10.28
CA GLY A 33 -7.78 -14.33 -9.45
C GLY A 33 -7.17 -13.59 -8.25
N PHE A 34 -5.84 -13.54 -8.11
CA PHE A 34 -5.11 -13.01 -6.94
C PHE A 34 -4.73 -11.52 -6.97
N CYS A 35 -5.15 -10.74 -7.99
CA CYS A 35 -4.86 -9.31 -8.04
C CYS A 35 -6.15 -8.47 -8.02
N SER A 36 -6.14 -7.36 -7.29
CA SER A 36 -7.21 -6.36 -7.31
C SER A 36 -7.07 -5.49 -8.57
N HIS A 37 -8.17 -5.30 -9.31
CA HIS A 37 -8.22 -4.53 -10.55
C HIS A 37 -9.42 -3.57 -10.48
N THR A 38 -9.19 -2.27 -10.71
CA THR A 38 -10.26 -1.27 -10.90
C THR A 38 -10.90 -1.41 -12.28
N ALA A 39 -11.96 -0.68 -12.62
CA ALA A 39 -12.47 -0.73 -14.00
C ALA A 39 -11.41 -0.15 -14.97
N GLU A 40 -11.51 -0.54 -16.25
CA GLU A 40 -10.67 0.04 -17.30
C GLU A 40 -11.04 1.51 -17.52
N ASP A 41 -10.04 2.31 -17.90
CA ASP A 41 -10.17 3.73 -18.22
C ASP A 41 -10.76 4.65 -17.14
N GLU A 42 -10.56 4.31 -15.86
CA GLU A 42 -10.99 5.15 -14.75
C GLU A 42 -10.20 6.47 -14.68
N THR A 43 -10.86 7.51 -14.17
CA THR A 43 -10.22 8.77 -13.81
C THR A 43 -9.83 8.74 -12.35
N ASN A 44 -8.54 8.91 -12.07
CA ASN A 44 -7.96 8.91 -10.73
C ASN A 44 -8.32 7.65 -9.88
N PRO A 45 -8.07 6.42 -10.40
CA PRO A 45 -8.37 5.19 -9.65
C PRO A 45 -7.55 5.11 -8.36
N TRP A 46 -8.14 4.50 -7.34
CA TRP A 46 -7.53 4.38 -6.03
C TRP A 46 -7.88 3.08 -5.33
N TRP A 47 -7.01 2.68 -4.43
CA TRP A 47 -7.21 1.56 -3.51
C TRP A 47 -6.92 2.04 -2.09
N ARG A 48 -7.67 1.53 -1.11
CA ARG A 48 -7.49 1.89 0.30
C ARG A 48 -7.57 0.67 1.21
N VAL A 49 -6.73 0.65 2.23
CA VAL A 49 -6.93 -0.17 3.43
C VAL A 49 -7.21 0.74 4.63
N ASP A 50 -8.23 0.37 5.41
CA ASP A 50 -8.52 0.93 6.72
C ASP A 50 -7.88 0.02 7.78
N LEU A 51 -6.96 0.55 8.59
CA LEU A 51 -6.28 -0.20 9.66
C LEU A 51 -7.10 -0.26 10.97
N GLN A 52 -8.35 0.22 10.96
CA GLN A 52 -9.28 0.40 12.09
C GLN A 52 -8.85 1.41 13.16
N ARG A 53 -7.54 1.60 13.37
CA ARG A 53 -6.97 2.60 14.28
C ARG A 53 -5.75 3.26 13.63
N SER A 54 -5.30 4.38 14.18
CA SER A 54 -4.10 5.05 13.70
C SER A 54 -2.84 4.30 14.16
N PHE A 55 -1.88 4.14 13.25
CA PHE A 55 -0.58 3.55 13.51
C PHE A 55 0.53 4.45 12.99
N THR A 56 1.74 4.28 13.53
CA THR A 56 2.96 4.88 13.01
C THR A 56 3.50 3.97 11.90
N ILE A 57 3.22 4.32 10.65
CA ILE A 57 3.60 3.55 9.46
C ILE A 57 5.00 3.97 9.02
N THR A 58 5.87 2.98 8.83
CA THR A 58 7.30 3.20 8.49
C THR A 58 7.60 2.82 7.04
N ALA A 59 6.91 1.80 6.53
CA ALA A 59 7.07 1.36 5.16
C ALA A 59 5.78 0.75 4.60
N VAL A 60 5.62 0.87 3.30
CA VAL A 60 4.55 0.21 2.53
C VAL A 60 5.21 -0.56 1.40
N LYS A 61 4.86 -1.83 1.28
CA LYS A 61 5.41 -2.73 0.28
C LYS A 61 4.33 -3.11 -0.71
N VAL A 62 4.61 -2.86 -1.99
CA VAL A 62 3.64 -2.99 -3.08
C VAL A 62 4.14 -4.03 -4.08
N THR A 63 3.30 -5.01 -4.38
CA THR A 63 3.55 -6.04 -5.40
C THR A 63 2.74 -5.72 -6.65
N ASN A 64 3.45 -5.51 -7.75
CA ASN A 64 2.83 -5.22 -9.04
C ASN A 64 2.40 -6.50 -9.77
N ARG A 65 1.51 -6.34 -10.76
CA ARG A 65 1.08 -7.41 -11.67
C ARG A 65 2.26 -8.02 -12.41
N GLY A 66 2.26 -9.35 -12.58
CA GLY A 66 3.38 -10.10 -13.15
C GLY A 66 3.14 -10.74 -14.51
N ASP A 67 1.90 -10.86 -14.96
CA ASP A 67 1.56 -11.49 -16.23
C ASP A 67 1.56 -10.51 -17.43
N CYS A 68 1.27 -9.23 -17.21
CA CYS A 68 1.42 -8.15 -18.20
C CYS A 68 1.31 -6.79 -17.50
N CYS A 69 1.47 -5.71 -18.28
CA CYS A 69 0.85 -4.42 -17.98
C CYS A 69 1.38 -3.74 -16.70
N ALA A 70 2.66 -3.98 -16.38
CA ALA A 70 3.30 -3.49 -15.17
C ALA A 70 3.40 -1.96 -15.14
N GLU A 71 3.54 -1.34 -16.32
CA GLU A 71 3.61 0.10 -16.53
C GLU A 71 2.34 0.85 -16.10
N ARG A 72 1.22 0.15 -15.88
CA ARG A 72 -0.04 0.76 -15.43
C ARG A 72 0.05 1.38 -14.04
N LEU A 73 0.95 0.89 -13.19
CA LEU A 73 1.15 1.41 -11.84
C LEU A 73 2.08 2.64 -11.81
N ASP A 74 2.68 2.98 -12.95
CA ASP A 74 3.66 4.07 -13.03
C ASP A 74 2.99 5.42 -12.75
N GLY A 75 3.58 6.17 -11.82
CA GLY A 75 3.04 7.44 -11.32
C GLY A 75 2.03 7.30 -10.19
N ALA A 76 1.78 6.10 -9.66
CA ALA A 76 0.96 5.92 -8.47
C ALA A 76 1.61 6.56 -7.23
N GLU A 77 0.79 6.93 -6.26
CA GLU A 77 1.19 7.60 -5.04
C GLU A 77 0.67 6.85 -3.83
N ILE A 78 1.53 6.64 -2.83
CA ILE A 78 1.15 6.08 -1.54
C ILE A 78 0.82 7.25 -0.62
N ARG A 79 -0.40 7.29 -0.09
CA ARG A 79 -0.91 8.37 0.76
C ARG A 79 -1.39 7.82 2.09
N ILE A 80 -1.01 8.49 3.17
CA ILE A 80 -1.24 8.00 4.53
C ILE A 80 -1.82 9.13 5.38
N GLY A 81 -2.91 8.86 6.09
CA GLY A 81 -3.48 9.81 7.03
C GLY A 81 -4.74 9.32 7.71
N ASN A 82 -5.45 10.24 8.35
CA ASN A 82 -6.67 9.97 9.11
C ASN A 82 -7.93 10.55 8.47
N SER A 83 -7.81 11.29 7.35
CA SER A 83 -8.96 11.86 6.65
C SER A 83 -9.53 10.88 5.62
N LEU A 84 -10.87 10.91 5.49
CA LEU A 84 -11.61 10.24 4.41
C LEU A 84 -12.06 11.22 3.31
N GLU A 85 -11.70 12.49 3.42
CA GLU A 85 -11.97 13.48 2.37
C GLU A 85 -11.38 13.01 1.03
N ASN A 86 -12.17 13.10 -0.05
CA ASN A 86 -11.83 12.53 -1.36
C ASN A 86 -11.35 11.07 -1.25
N ASN A 87 -12.06 10.26 -0.45
CA ASN A 87 -11.72 8.87 -0.12
C ASN A 87 -10.38 8.67 0.60
N GLY A 88 -9.74 9.74 1.07
CA GLY A 88 -8.39 9.70 1.65
C GLY A 88 -7.28 9.95 0.62
N ASN A 89 -7.63 10.24 -0.64
CA ASN A 89 -6.66 10.58 -1.69
C ASN A 89 -6.04 11.97 -1.50
N ASN A 90 -6.59 12.79 -0.59
CA ASN A 90 -5.99 14.07 -0.20
C ASN A 90 -5.03 13.95 0.98
N ASN A 91 -4.90 12.76 1.59
CA ASN A 91 -3.95 12.57 2.68
C ASN A 91 -2.49 12.83 2.23
N PRO A 92 -1.59 13.21 3.14
CA PRO A 92 -0.18 13.43 2.84
C PRO A 92 0.46 12.25 2.11
N ARG A 93 1.34 12.56 1.16
CA ARG A 93 2.05 11.56 0.35
C ARG A 93 3.22 10.98 1.14
N CYS A 94 3.25 9.67 1.26
CA CYS A 94 4.35 8.88 1.82
C CYS A 94 5.46 8.67 0.78
N ALA A 95 5.09 8.25 -0.43
CA ALA A 95 6.02 7.98 -1.51
C ALA A 95 5.33 8.02 -2.88
N SER A 96 6.12 8.21 -3.94
CA SER A 96 5.69 8.01 -5.32
C SER A 96 6.27 6.71 -5.90
N ILE A 97 5.44 6.02 -6.68
CA ILE A 97 5.77 4.80 -7.40
C ILE A 97 6.15 5.20 -8.82
N SER A 98 7.45 5.24 -9.11
CA SER A 98 7.96 5.56 -10.46
C SER A 98 7.69 4.41 -11.42
N HIS A 99 8.24 3.22 -11.13
CA HIS A 99 8.04 2.00 -11.88
C HIS A 99 8.31 0.78 -11.00
N ILE A 100 7.50 -0.27 -11.15
CA ILE A 100 7.76 -1.58 -10.54
C ILE A 100 7.67 -2.63 -11.65
N ASN A 101 8.78 -3.33 -11.90
CA ASN A 101 8.81 -4.39 -12.90
C ASN A 101 7.73 -5.46 -12.64
N ALA A 102 7.31 -6.14 -13.71
CA ALA A 102 6.27 -7.15 -13.64
C ALA A 102 6.57 -8.22 -12.57
N GLY A 103 5.59 -8.42 -11.67
CA GLY A 103 5.63 -9.43 -10.61
C GLY A 103 6.68 -9.16 -9.54
N LYS A 104 7.33 -8.00 -9.58
CA LYS A 104 8.24 -7.56 -8.54
C LYS A 104 7.48 -6.84 -7.43
N THR A 105 8.13 -6.86 -6.28
CA THR A 105 7.65 -6.17 -5.09
C THR A 105 8.67 -5.12 -4.71
N TYR A 106 8.22 -3.90 -4.49
CA TYR A 106 9.07 -2.80 -4.02
C TYR A 106 8.61 -2.31 -2.65
N THR A 107 9.57 -1.89 -1.82
CA THR A 107 9.31 -1.35 -0.48
C THR A 107 9.56 0.15 -0.49
N TYR A 108 8.52 0.92 -0.23
CA TYR A 108 8.56 2.37 -0.11
C TYR A 108 8.63 2.75 1.36
N ARG A 109 9.64 3.53 1.72
CA ARG A 109 9.72 4.18 3.03
C ARG A 109 9.12 5.57 2.90
N CYS A 110 8.39 6.01 3.91
CA CYS A 110 7.79 7.34 3.86
C CYS A 110 8.82 8.44 4.05
N ASP A 111 8.59 9.57 3.38
CA ASP A 111 9.35 10.80 3.61
C ASP A 111 9.29 11.18 5.10
N GLY A 112 10.45 11.49 5.69
CA GLY A 112 10.56 11.74 7.14
C GLY A 112 10.65 10.49 8.02
N GLY A 113 10.72 9.29 7.43
CA GLY A 113 11.01 8.03 8.13
C GLY A 113 9.78 7.30 8.69
N SER A 114 8.75 8.03 9.10
CA SER A 114 7.46 7.45 9.50
C SER A 114 6.32 8.45 9.36
N MET A 115 5.11 7.95 9.12
CA MET A 115 3.89 8.74 9.06
C MET A 115 2.80 8.13 9.94
N GLU A 116 2.03 8.97 10.62
CA GLU A 116 0.88 8.51 11.39
C GLU A 116 -0.39 8.51 10.54
N GLY A 117 -1.10 7.39 10.54
CA GLY A 117 -2.35 7.28 9.79
C GLY A 117 -3.13 6.02 10.11
N ARG A 118 -4.45 6.09 9.92
CA ARG A 118 -5.38 4.97 9.93
C ARG A 118 -5.61 4.42 8.53
N PHE A 119 -5.61 5.29 7.53
CA PHE A 119 -5.87 4.93 6.14
C PHE A 119 -4.59 4.97 5.33
N VAL A 120 -4.34 3.89 4.58
CA VAL A 120 -3.29 3.83 3.57
C VAL A 120 -3.96 3.70 2.22
N ASN A 121 -3.67 4.65 1.34
CA ASN A 121 -4.22 4.72 -0.01
C ASN A 121 -3.09 4.56 -1.03
N VAL A 122 -3.38 3.82 -2.10
CA VAL A 122 -2.59 3.84 -3.33
C VAL A 122 -3.45 4.54 -4.38
N PHE A 123 -3.02 5.74 -4.75
CA PHE A 123 -3.75 6.66 -5.61
C PHE A 123 -3.02 6.80 -6.94
N LEU A 124 -3.68 6.56 -8.07
CA LEU A 124 -3.08 6.70 -9.39
C LEU A 124 -3.71 7.90 -10.12
N PRO A 125 -3.06 9.08 -10.11
CA PRO A 125 -3.60 10.25 -10.78
C PRO A 125 -3.58 10.12 -12.31
N GLY A 126 -4.58 10.72 -12.95
CA GLY A 126 -4.70 10.82 -14.40
C GLY A 126 -6.03 10.30 -14.95
N GLN A 127 -6.23 10.50 -16.24
CA GLN A 127 -7.36 9.95 -16.98
C GLN A 127 -6.95 8.66 -17.69
N LYS A 128 -7.94 7.80 -17.97
CA LYS A 128 -7.75 6.53 -18.67
C LYS A 128 -6.69 5.65 -18.00
N LYS A 129 -6.79 5.55 -16.67
CA LYS A 129 -5.87 4.79 -15.82
C LYS A 129 -6.54 3.52 -15.33
N THR A 130 -5.74 2.51 -15.04
CA THR A 130 -6.20 1.25 -14.48
C THR A 130 -5.26 0.84 -13.38
N LEU A 131 -5.73 0.87 -12.14
CA LEU A 131 -4.93 0.50 -10.99
C LEU A 131 -5.00 -1.01 -10.79
N THR A 132 -3.84 -1.67 -10.83
CA THR A 132 -3.71 -3.08 -10.49
C THR A 132 -2.72 -3.26 -9.35
N LEU A 133 -3.14 -3.94 -8.29
CA LEU A 133 -2.31 -4.25 -7.13
C LEU A 133 -2.48 -5.72 -6.79
N CYS A 134 -1.38 -6.47 -6.75
CA CYS A 134 -1.43 -7.89 -6.38
C CYS A 134 -1.23 -8.11 -4.89
N GLU A 135 -0.48 -7.26 -4.20
CA GLU A 135 -0.38 -7.30 -2.74
C GLU A 135 0.09 -5.95 -2.20
N VAL A 136 -0.48 -5.50 -1.09
CA VAL A 136 -0.01 -4.34 -0.33
C VAL A 136 0.22 -4.73 1.13
N GLU A 137 1.48 -4.74 1.56
CA GLU A 137 1.86 -5.00 2.95
C GLU A 137 2.20 -3.66 3.65
N VAL A 138 1.54 -3.34 4.76
CA VAL A 138 1.81 -2.12 5.55
C VAL A 138 2.64 -2.48 6.79
N TYR A 139 3.77 -1.80 6.98
CA TYR A 139 4.66 -1.98 8.13
C TYR A 139 4.48 -0.83 9.10
N ALA A 140 3.90 -1.11 10.26
CA ALA A 140 3.58 -0.10 11.25
C ALA A 140 3.94 -0.52 12.68
N ALA A 141 4.25 0.47 13.52
CA ALA A 141 4.34 0.34 14.96
C ALA A 141 3.08 0.94 15.61
N PRO A 142 2.61 0.43 16.77
CA PRO A 142 1.54 1.08 17.52
C PRO A 142 1.92 2.52 17.86
N ALA A 143 1.04 3.49 17.55
CA ALA A 143 1.24 4.89 17.92
C ALA A 143 1.31 5.00 19.46
N GLY A 144 2.37 5.62 19.99
CA GLY A 144 2.58 5.80 21.43
C GLY A 144 3.71 4.98 22.07
N ARG A 145 4.55 4.28 21.30
CA ARG A 145 5.89 3.87 21.76
C ARG A 145 6.92 4.63 20.96
N GLY A 146 7.48 5.68 21.55
CA GLY A 146 8.56 6.43 20.94
C GLY A 146 9.76 5.51 20.73
N LEU A 147 10.50 5.72 19.63
CA LEU A 147 11.83 5.12 19.42
C LEU A 147 12.85 5.52 20.52
N SER A 148 12.47 6.45 21.41
CA SER A 148 13.22 6.89 22.59
C SER A 148 13.08 5.99 23.82
N ASP A 149 12.15 5.05 23.85
CA ASP A 149 11.90 4.20 25.03
C ASP A 149 12.84 2.97 25.10
N TRP A 150 13.92 2.97 24.31
CA TRP A 150 14.84 1.83 24.14
C TRP A 150 16.33 2.18 24.31
N ILE A 151 16.65 3.33 24.94
CA ILE A 151 18.01 3.62 25.45
C ILE A 151 18.09 3.22 26.91
#